data_AF-D9QQB3-F1
#
_entry.id   AF-D9QQB3-F1
#
_cell.length_a   1.000
_cell.length_b   1.000
_cell.length_c   1.000
_cell.angle_alpha   90.00
_cell.angle_beta   90.00
_cell.angle_gamma   90.00
#
_symmetry.space_group_name_H-M   'P 1'
#
loop_
_entity.id
_entity.type
_entity.pdbx_description
1 polymer ?
#
loop_
_entity_poly.entity_id
_entity_poly.type
_entity_poly.pdbx_seq_one_letter_code
_entity_poly.pdbx_strand_id
1 'polypeptide(L)'
;MNDQKVRRLTELGIALALATILNFVRIYQLPQGGSVSLEMIPIFFIALRWGLKEGITLGGMYGILQLILGAKIFYPLQAILDYPVAFGSLGLAGIIHNWIDKNNLKENGILIFSSVILAGGFRLLIHIISGVIFFGEYTPKGQNVWLYSLGYNASYMLPEILITIIVMIFLVKSSSSFIATK
;
A
#
# COMPACT_ATOMS: atom_id res chain seq x y z
N MET A 1 13.33 23.53 -8.26
CA MET A 1 13.16 23.88 -6.83
C MET A 1 14.46 23.58 -6.11
N ASN A 2 15.10 24.60 -5.53
CA ASN A 2 16.43 24.45 -4.93
C ASN A 2 16.38 23.85 -3.51
N ASP A 3 15.23 23.90 -2.84
CA ASP A 3 15.05 23.31 -1.51
C ASP A 3 14.48 21.88 -1.59
N GLN A 4 15.29 20.92 -1.14
CA GLN A 4 14.93 19.50 -1.08
C GLN A 4 13.78 19.19 -0.11
N LYS A 5 13.65 19.95 0.99
CA LYS A 5 12.55 19.76 1.95
C LYS A 5 11.23 20.18 1.33
N VAL A 6 11.20 21.34 0.66
CA VAL A 6 10.00 21.80 -0.04
C VAL A 6 9.62 20.81 -1.13
N ARG A 7 10.60 20.32 -1.92
CA ARG A 7 10.34 19.30 -2.96
C ARG A 7 9.73 18.03 -2.38
N ARG A 8 10.31 17.51 -1.31
CA ARG A 8 9.81 16.32 -0.63
C ARG A 8 8.37 16.51 -0.17
N LEU A 9 8.08 17.60 0.55
CA LEU A 9 6.71 17.89 1.03
C LEU A 9 5.71 18.03 -0.10
N THR A 10 6.06 18.73 -1.18
CA THR A 10 5.20 18.87 -2.36
C THR A 10 4.89 17.51 -2.99
N GLU A 11 5.89 16.65 -3.16
CA GLU A 11 5.69 15.33 -3.75
C GLU A 11 4.88 14.39 -2.85
N LEU A 12 5.06 14.45 -1.52
CA LEU A 12 4.19 13.73 -0.58
C LEU A 12 2.73 14.21 -0.70
N GLY A 13 2.50 15.53 -0.77
CA GLY A 13 1.16 16.08 -0.92
C GLY A 13 0.48 15.67 -2.24
N ILE A 14 1.23 15.72 -3.35
CA ILE A 14 0.74 15.26 -4.66
C ILE A 14 0.43 13.76 -4.61
N ALA A 15 1.33 12.94 -4.04
CA ALA A 15 1.12 11.51 -3.95
C ALA A 15 -0.08 11.15 -3.05
N LEU A 16 -0.31 11.90 -1.97
CA LEU A 16 -1.48 11.72 -1.10
C LEU A 16 -2.78 12.01 -1.86
N ALA A 17 -2.81 13.11 -2.62
CA ALA A 17 -3.95 13.45 -3.48
C ALA A 17 -4.18 12.39 -4.56
N LEU A 18 -3.10 11.93 -5.22
CA LEU A 18 -3.18 10.87 -6.22
C LEU A 18 -3.68 9.56 -5.65
N ALA A 19 -3.17 9.11 -4.48
CA ALA A 19 -3.65 7.90 -3.83
C ALA A 19 -5.15 7.99 -3.53
N THR A 20 -5.60 9.18 -3.09
CA THR A 20 -7.02 9.47 -2.82
C THR A 20 -7.87 9.40 -4.08
N ILE A 21 -7.43 10.00 -5.18
CA ILE A 21 -8.16 9.96 -6.46
C ILE A 21 -8.19 8.54 -7.02
N LEU A 22 -7.06 7.84 -6.98
CA LEU A 22 -6.93 6.47 -7.49
C LEU A 22 -7.74 5.45 -6.68
N ASN A 23 -8.03 5.73 -5.41
CA ASN A 23 -8.97 4.94 -4.60
C ASN A 23 -10.42 5.04 -5.08
N PHE A 24 -10.80 6.08 -5.82
CA PHE A 24 -12.12 6.16 -6.44
C PHE A 24 -12.20 5.34 -7.73
N VAL A 25 -11.05 5.00 -8.34
CA VAL A 25 -10.97 4.09 -9.48
C VAL A 25 -10.98 2.64 -8.97
N ARG A 26 -12.12 2.21 -8.41
CA ARG A 26 -12.31 0.86 -7.90
C ARG A 26 -12.75 -0.08 -9.01
N ILE A 27 -12.05 -1.21 -9.11
CA ILE A 27 -12.44 -2.31 -9.98
C ILE A 27 -13.61 -3.06 -9.35
N TYR A 28 -13.51 -3.39 -8.06
CA TYR A 28 -14.60 -3.96 -7.27
C TYR A 28 -14.41 -3.72 -5.78
N GLN A 29 -15.47 -3.91 -4.99
CA GLN A 29 -15.46 -3.81 -3.53
C GLN A 29 -16.29 -4.93 -2.90
N LEU A 30 -15.78 -5.49 -1.81
CA LEU A 30 -16.38 -6.54 -1.00
C LEU A 30 -17.15 -5.97 0.21
N PRO A 31 -18.06 -6.77 0.82
CA PRO A 31 -18.98 -6.28 1.85
C PRO A 31 -18.27 -5.67 3.08
N GLN A 32 -17.20 -6.29 3.59
CA GLN A 32 -16.44 -5.84 4.76
C GLN A 32 -15.39 -4.78 4.43
N GLY A 33 -15.39 -4.22 3.21
CA GLY A 33 -14.61 -3.03 2.85
C GLY A 33 -13.39 -3.25 1.98
N GLY A 34 -12.89 -4.49 1.87
CA GLY A 34 -11.83 -4.85 0.94
C GLY A 34 -12.17 -4.49 -0.51
N SER A 35 -11.24 -3.86 -1.23
CA SER A 35 -11.45 -3.43 -2.61
C SER A 35 -10.18 -3.57 -3.41
N VAL A 36 -10.32 -3.66 -4.74
CA VAL A 36 -9.19 -3.55 -5.67
C VAL A 36 -9.26 -2.19 -6.34
N SER A 37 -8.25 -1.37 -6.07
CA SER A 37 -8.06 -0.03 -6.63
C SER A 37 -6.56 0.25 -6.80
N LEU A 38 -6.19 1.51 -7.06
CA LEU A 38 -4.85 1.89 -7.50
C LEU A 38 -4.09 2.77 -6.48
N GLU A 39 -4.59 2.87 -5.25
CA GLU A 39 -4.05 3.75 -4.19
C GLU A 39 -2.67 3.35 -3.67
N MET A 40 -2.30 2.08 -3.78
CA MET A 40 -0.99 1.60 -3.35
C MET A 40 0.12 2.26 -4.17
N ILE A 41 -0.12 2.51 -5.46
CA ILE A 41 0.92 2.93 -6.42
C ILE A 41 1.61 4.25 -5.98
N PRO A 42 0.91 5.36 -5.65
CA PRO A 42 1.56 6.57 -5.19
C PRO A 42 2.30 6.40 -3.85
N ILE A 43 1.82 5.52 -2.97
CA ILE A 43 2.46 5.24 -1.68
C ILE A 43 3.79 4.50 -1.90
N PHE A 44 3.79 3.46 -2.72
CA PHE A 44 5.02 2.75 -3.12
C PHE A 44 5.98 3.67 -3.84
N PHE A 45 5.50 4.53 -4.74
CA PHE A 45 6.35 5.50 -5.42
C PHE A 45 7.11 6.38 -4.43
N ILE A 46 6.44 6.94 -3.42
CA ILE A 46 7.10 7.78 -2.41
C ILE A 46 8.01 6.96 -1.50
N ALA A 47 7.62 5.75 -1.10
CA ALA A 47 8.49 4.88 -0.31
C ALA A 47 9.81 4.58 -1.06
N LEU A 48 9.73 4.28 -2.36
CA LEU A 48 10.90 4.00 -3.20
C LEU A 48 11.68 5.26 -3.60
N ARG A 49 11.08 6.45 -3.54
CA ARG A 49 11.71 7.72 -3.95
C ARG A 49 12.27 8.55 -2.79
N TRP A 50 11.74 8.41 -1.59
CA TRP A 50 12.18 9.16 -0.41
C TRP A 50 12.57 8.28 0.77
N GLY A 51 12.30 6.97 0.69
CA GLY A 51 12.70 6.00 1.69
C GLY A 51 11.57 5.61 2.65
N LEU A 52 11.96 4.76 3.61
CA LEU A 52 11.06 4.12 4.58
C LEU A 52 10.20 5.12 5.37
N LYS A 53 10.82 6.18 5.90
CA LYS A 53 10.15 7.12 6.79
C LYS A 53 9.02 7.86 6.07
N GLU A 54 9.30 8.38 4.88
CA GLU A 54 8.36 9.10 4.05
C GLU A 54 7.26 8.18 3.52
N GLY A 55 7.59 6.94 3.15
CA GLY A 55 6.61 5.91 2.79
C GLY A 55 5.63 5.62 3.92
N ILE A 56 6.12 5.39 5.15
CA ILE A 56 5.26 5.14 6.33
C ILE A 56 4.40 6.37 6.62
N THR A 57 4.98 7.56 6.56
CA THR A 57 4.28 8.82 6.82
C THR A 57 3.13 9.01 5.83
N LEU A 58 3.40 8.87 4.53
CA LEU A 58 2.38 9.01 3.50
C LEU A 58 1.29 7.95 3.61
N GLY A 59 1.67 6.68 3.80
CA GLY A 59 0.72 5.58 3.95
C GLY A 59 -0.20 5.78 5.17
N GLY A 60 0.37 6.16 6.31
CA GLY A 60 -0.40 6.46 7.52
C GLY A 60 -1.34 7.66 7.34
N MET A 61 -0.86 8.74 6.72
CA MET A 61 -1.68 9.91 6.39
C MET A 61 -2.82 9.56 5.44
N TYR A 62 -2.55 8.72 4.44
CA TYR A 62 -3.58 8.22 3.53
C TYR A 62 -4.63 7.38 4.27
N GLY A 63 -4.21 6.51 5.18
CA GLY A 63 -5.13 5.78 6.06
C GLY A 63 -6.00 6.70 6.91
N ILE A 64 -5.44 7.76 7.49
CA ILE A 64 -6.23 8.79 8.21
C ILE A 64 -7.22 9.47 7.26
N LEU A 65 -6.79 9.80 6.05
CA LEU A 65 -7.65 10.47 5.07
C LEU A 65 -8.82 9.57 4.63
N GLN A 66 -8.61 8.25 4.50
CA GLN A 66 -9.72 7.30 4.28
C GLN A 66 -10.75 7.37 5.40
N LEU A 67 -10.31 7.46 6.67
CA LEU A 67 -11.23 7.59 7.81
C LEU A 67 -12.08 8.86 7.71
N ILE A 68 -11.49 9.97 7.27
CA ILE A 68 -12.20 11.25 7.07
C ILE A 68 -13.19 11.15 5.90
N LEU A 69 -12.83 10.44 4.83
CA LEU A 69 -13.61 10.36 3.58
C LEU A 69 -14.72 9.29 3.60
N GLY A 70 -15.03 8.71 4.76
CA GLY A 70 -16.13 7.75 4.90
C GLY A 70 -15.72 6.29 4.75
N ALA A 71 -14.53 5.93 5.26
CA ALA A 71 -14.15 4.55 5.53
C ALA A 71 -15.27 3.72 6.17
N LYS A 72 -15.33 2.42 5.86
CA LYS A 72 -16.18 1.47 6.59
C LYS A 72 -15.57 1.20 7.96
N ILE A 73 -16.19 1.75 9.00
CA ILE A 73 -15.78 1.60 10.39
C ILE A 73 -16.81 0.72 11.09
N PHE A 74 -16.40 -0.48 11.50
CA PHE A 74 -17.22 -1.39 12.29
C PHE A 74 -16.84 -1.35 13.77
N TYR A 75 -15.53 -1.25 14.03
CA TYR A 75 -14.98 -1.15 15.38
C TYR A 75 -13.89 -0.07 15.42
N PRO A 76 -13.77 0.72 16.51
CA PRO A 76 -12.74 1.77 16.60
C PRO A 76 -11.31 1.25 16.40
N LEU A 77 -10.97 0.09 16.99
CA LEU A 77 -9.64 -0.50 16.85
C LEU A 77 -9.40 -1.08 15.44
N GLN A 78 -10.45 -1.64 14.83
CA GLN A 78 -10.44 -2.07 13.43
C GLN A 78 -10.13 -0.89 12.50
N ALA A 79 -10.71 0.28 12.75
CA ALA A 79 -10.44 1.48 11.95
C ALA A 79 -8.98 1.95 12.03
N ILE A 80 -8.32 1.81 13.18
CA ILE A 80 -6.89 2.13 13.29
C ILE A 80 -6.04 1.09 12.54
N LEU A 81 -6.39 -0.19 12.70
CA LEU A 81 -5.64 -1.31 12.15
C LEU A 81 -5.74 -1.38 10.61
N ASP A 82 -6.95 -1.33 10.06
CA ASP A 82 -7.22 -1.51 8.63
C ASP A 82 -6.94 -0.26 7.79
N TYR A 83 -6.73 0.90 8.40
CA TYR A 83 -6.45 2.14 7.68
C TYR A 83 -5.04 2.66 8.01
N PRO A 84 -4.77 3.52 9.01
CA PRO A 84 -3.42 4.05 9.27
C PRO A 84 -2.31 2.98 9.35
N VAL A 85 -2.56 1.87 10.05
CA VAL A 85 -1.52 0.83 10.24
C VAL A 85 -1.31 0.02 8.96
N ALA A 86 -2.38 -0.46 8.33
CA ALA A 86 -2.34 -1.21 7.08
C ALA A 86 -1.73 -0.42 5.91
N PHE A 87 -2.08 0.86 5.75
CA PHE A 87 -1.48 1.69 4.70
C PHE A 87 -0.08 2.18 5.08
N GLY A 88 0.17 2.46 6.36
CA GLY A 88 1.51 2.81 6.85
C GLY A 88 2.52 1.70 6.62
N SER A 89 2.13 0.42 6.73
CA SER A 89 3.03 -0.71 6.48
C SER A 89 3.50 -0.81 5.03
N LEU A 90 2.80 -0.20 4.07
CA LEU A 90 3.27 -0.12 2.68
C LEU A 90 4.60 0.64 2.56
N GLY A 91 4.89 1.54 3.51
CA GLY A 91 6.15 2.25 3.59
C GLY A 91 7.38 1.36 3.74
N LEU A 92 7.22 0.11 4.20
CA LEU A 92 8.30 -0.89 4.29
C LEU A 92 9.02 -1.12 2.95
N ALA A 93 8.36 -0.85 1.84
CA ALA A 93 8.99 -0.90 0.52
C ALA A 93 10.20 0.03 0.41
N GLY A 94 10.22 1.14 1.15
CA GLY A 94 11.31 2.12 1.12
C GLY A 94 12.62 1.66 1.75
N ILE A 95 12.68 0.46 2.35
CA ILE A 95 13.94 -0.14 2.83
C ILE A 95 14.96 -0.26 1.70
N ILE A 96 14.49 -0.55 0.48
CA ILE A 96 15.35 -0.75 -0.70
C ILE A 96 15.74 0.55 -1.41
N HIS A 97 15.28 1.72 -0.94
CA HIS A 97 15.42 3.01 -1.63
C HIS A 97 16.88 3.35 -2.03
N ASN A 98 17.85 3.05 -1.17
CA ASN A 98 19.27 3.33 -1.40
C ASN A 98 19.96 2.29 -2.32
N TRP A 99 19.25 1.24 -2.73
CA TRP A 99 19.73 0.17 -3.61
C TRP A 99 19.24 0.33 -5.06
N ILE A 100 18.31 1.26 -5.32
CA ILE A 100 17.81 1.53 -6.67
C ILE A 100 18.84 2.35 -7.46
N ASP A 101 19.40 1.74 -8.51
CA ASP A 101 20.41 2.35 -9.40
C ASP A 101 19.81 2.65 -10.78
N LYS A 102 19.89 3.90 -11.24
CA LYS A 102 19.34 4.32 -12.54
C LYS A 102 19.84 3.50 -13.74
N ASN A 103 21.02 2.89 -13.64
CA ASN A 103 21.67 2.16 -14.73
C ASN A 103 21.36 0.65 -14.72
N ASN A 104 20.83 0.11 -13.63
CA ASN A 104 20.59 -1.33 -13.49
C ASN A 104 19.09 -1.69 -13.44
N LEU A 105 18.42 -1.56 -14.59
CA LEU A 105 16.97 -1.81 -14.71
C LEU A 105 16.56 -3.24 -14.31
N LYS A 106 17.40 -4.24 -14.58
CA LYS A 106 17.09 -5.65 -14.25
C LYS A 106 17.09 -5.87 -12.74
N GLU A 107 18.13 -5.39 -12.05
CA GLU A 107 18.21 -5.47 -10.60
C GLU A 107 17.10 -4.68 -9.91
N ASN A 108 16.81 -3.46 -10.40
CA ASN A 108 15.70 -2.66 -9.88
C ASN A 108 14.36 -3.40 -9.98
N GLY A 109 14.10 -4.09 -11.10
CA GLY A 109 12.87 -4.87 -11.26
C GLY A 109 12.70 -5.93 -10.17
N ILE A 110 13.77 -6.64 -9.82
CA ILE A 110 13.77 -7.66 -8.75
C ILE A 110 13.60 -7.03 -7.38
N LEU A 111 14.29 -5.91 -7.13
CA LEU A 111 14.17 -5.16 -5.88
C LEU A 111 12.75 -4.65 -5.66
N ILE A 112 12.15 -4.02 -6.67
CA ILE A 112 10.77 -3.52 -6.63
C ILE A 112 9.80 -4.67 -6.39
N PHE A 113 9.89 -5.74 -7.18
CA PHE A 113 9.04 -6.92 -7.01
C PHE A 113 9.08 -7.42 -5.57
N SER A 114 10.29 -7.61 -5.03
CA SER A 114 10.49 -8.11 -3.66
C SER A 114 9.95 -7.13 -2.61
N SER A 115 10.15 -5.83 -2.79
CA SER A 115 9.68 -4.78 -1.88
C SER A 115 8.15 -4.66 -1.84
N VAL A 116 7.48 -4.81 -2.99
CA VAL A 116 6.02 -4.76 -3.10
C VAL A 116 5.39 -6.00 -2.49
N ILE A 117 5.96 -7.18 -2.73
CA ILE A 117 5.52 -8.42 -2.07
C ILE A 117 5.70 -8.33 -0.55
N LEU A 118 6.83 -7.82 -0.07
CA LEU A 118 7.08 -7.67 1.37
C LEU A 118 6.06 -6.73 2.01
N ALA A 119 5.96 -5.50 1.52
CA ALA A 119 5.11 -4.48 2.15
C ALA A 119 3.61 -4.76 1.95
N GLY A 120 3.22 -5.26 0.78
CA GLY A 120 1.86 -5.73 0.50
C GLY A 120 1.50 -6.96 1.34
N GLY A 121 2.46 -7.87 1.56
CA GLY A 121 2.32 -9.02 2.45
C GLY A 121 2.06 -8.59 3.91
N PHE A 122 2.79 -7.59 4.41
CA PHE A 122 2.51 -7.01 5.73
C PHE A 122 1.12 -6.41 5.83
N ARG A 123 0.67 -5.67 4.81
CA ARG A 123 -0.71 -5.13 4.76
C ARG A 123 -1.74 -6.27 4.77
N LEU A 124 -1.51 -7.33 4.00
CA LEU A 124 -2.39 -8.52 4.00
C LEU A 124 -2.42 -9.19 5.38
N LEU A 125 -1.28 -9.37 6.04
CA LEU A 125 -1.21 -9.94 7.39
C LEU A 125 -2.01 -9.11 8.40
N ILE A 126 -1.93 -7.78 8.32
CA ILE A 126 -2.71 -6.88 9.16
C ILE A 126 -4.21 -7.10 8.95
N HIS A 127 -4.67 -7.17 7.69
CA HIS A 127 -6.08 -7.41 7.38
C HIS A 127 -6.55 -8.82 7.76
N ILE A 128 -5.68 -9.84 7.68
CA ILE A 128 -5.98 -11.19 8.16
C ILE A 128 -6.23 -11.16 9.68
N ILE A 129 -5.35 -10.50 10.43
CA ILE A 129 -5.47 -10.34 11.88
C ILE A 129 -6.75 -9.56 12.22
N SER A 130 -7.02 -8.46 11.51
CA SER A 130 -8.26 -7.69 11.66
C SER A 130 -9.50 -8.56 11.41
N GLY A 131 -9.48 -9.35 10.32
CA GLY A 131 -10.56 -10.29 9.99
C GLY A 131 -10.83 -11.33 11.06
N VAL A 132 -9.79 -11.88 11.68
CA VAL A 132 -9.93 -12.87 12.77
C VAL A 132 -10.49 -12.22 14.04
N ILE A 133 -10.01 -11.02 14.39
CA ILE A 133 -10.40 -10.35 15.64
C ILE A 133 -11.80 -9.75 15.56
N PHE A 134 -12.14 -9.09 14.45
CA PHE A 134 -13.34 -8.25 14.33
C PHE A 134 -14.45 -8.84 13.45
N PHE A 135 -14.11 -9.76 12.55
CA PHE A 135 -15.05 -10.30 11.56
C PHE A 135 -15.22 -11.82 11.66
N GLY A 136 -14.75 -12.44 12.76
CA GLY A 136 -14.84 -13.87 12.98
C GLY A 136 -16.28 -14.41 12.99
N GLU A 137 -17.26 -13.57 13.34
CA GLU A 137 -18.69 -13.91 13.33
C GLU A 137 -19.24 -14.27 11.95
N TYR A 138 -18.59 -13.83 10.87
CA TYR A 138 -18.98 -14.15 9.49
C TYR A 138 -18.45 -15.51 9.02
N THR A 139 -17.66 -16.20 9.84
CA THR A 139 -17.09 -17.52 9.51
C THR A 139 -18.20 -18.58 9.48
N PRO A 140 -18.38 -19.33 8.38
CA PRO A 140 -19.34 -20.43 8.31
C PRO A 140 -19.12 -21.47 9.41
N LYS A 141 -20.22 -22.06 9.91
CA LYS A 141 -20.15 -23.12 10.94
C LYS A 141 -19.26 -24.28 10.45
N GLY A 142 -18.26 -24.63 11.26
CA GLY A 142 -17.32 -25.71 10.97
C GLY A 142 -16.08 -25.28 10.16
N GLN A 143 -15.97 -24.02 9.74
CA GLN A 143 -14.78 -23.51 9.06
C GLN A 143 -13.79 -22.86 10.04
N ASN A 144 -12.48 -22.98 9.76
CA ASN A 144 -11.44 -22.30 10.52
C ASN A 144 -11.43 -20.78 10.21
N VAL A 145 -11.53 -19.95 11.26
CA VAL A 145 -11.58 -18.47 11.15
C VAL A 145 -10.37 -17.86 10.45
N TRP A 146 -9.17 -18.42 10.64
CA TRP A 146 -7.94 -17.94 9.98
C TRP A 146 -7.99 -18.19 8.47
N LEU A 147 -8.45 -19.37 8.06
CA LEU A 147 -8.60 -19.70 6.64
C LEU A 147 -9.69 -18.86 5.98
N TYR A 148 -10.79 -18.59 6.69
CA TYR A 148 -11.84 -17.70 6.21
C TYR A 148 -11.32 -16.27 6.02
N SER A 149 -10.65 -15.71 7.03
CA SER A 149 -10.04 -14.38 6.96
C SER A 149 -8.97 -14.28 5.88
N LEU A 150 -8.12 -15.30 5.73
CA LEU A 150 -7.13 -15.39 4.65
C LEU A 150 -7.81 -15.39 3.28
N GLY A 151 -8.81 -16.24 3.06
CA GLY A 151 -9.52 -16.31 1.78
C GLY A 151 -10.18 -14.99 1.41
N TYR A 152 -10.88 -14.36 2.36
CA TYR A 152 -11.50 -13.07 2.17
C TYR A 152 -10.47 -11.98 1.82
N ASN A 153 -9.41 -11.83 2.61
CA ASN A 153 -8.45 -10.75 2.42
C ASN A 153 -7.52 -10.96 1.23
N ALA A 154 -7.10 -12.20 0.97
CA ALA A 154 -6.28 -12.52 -0.19
C ALA A 154 -7.02 -12.25 -1.51
N SER A 155 -8.36 -12.38 -1.52
CA SER A 155 -9.15 -12.22 -2.75
C SER A 155 -9.01 -10.84 -3.39
N TYR A 156 -8.89 -9.77 -2.59
CA TYR A 156 -8.66 -8.41 -3.09
C TYR A 156 -7.21 -7.96 -2.99
N MET A 157 -6.48 -8.34 -1.93
CA MET A 157 -5.08 -7.93 -1.76
C MET A 157 -4.14 -8.50 -2.82
N LEU A 158 -4.33 -9.76 -3.24
CA LEU A 158 -3.43 -10.36 -4.25
C LEU A 158 -3.55 -9.68 -5.62
N PRO A 159 -4.76 -9.40 -6.16
CA PRO A 159 -4.90 -8.57 -7.35
C PRO A 159 -4.29 -7.17 -7.19
N GLU A 160 -4.51 -6.50 -6.05
CA GLU A 160 -4.00 -5.15 -5.80
C GLU A 160 -2.46 -5.11 -5.78
N ILE A 161 -1.84 -6.10 -5.11
CA ILE A 161 -0.38 -6.30 -5.09
C ILE A 161 0.13 -6.56 -6.51
N LEU A 162 -0.51 -7.44 -7.27
CA LEU A 162 -0.09 -7.77 -8.64
C LEU A 162 -0.14 -6.55 -9.57
N ILE A 163 -1.24 -5.80 -9.53
CA ILE A 163 -1.39 -4.56 -10.31
C ILE A 163 -0.29 -3.56 -9.92
N THR A 164 -0.05 -3.40 -8.62
CA THR A 164 0.99 -2.50 -8.10
C THR A 164 2.38 -2.91 -8.59
N ILE A 165 2.72 -4.20 -8.54
CA ILE A 165 4.00 -4.73 -9.06
C ILE A 165 4.18 -4.35 -10.52
N ILE A 166 3.16 -4.65 -11.35
CA ILE A 166 3.21 -4.39 -12.78
C ILE A 166 3.44 -2.89 -13.04
N VAL A 167 2.64 -2.03 -12.42
CA VAL A 167 2.76 -0.58 -12.61
C VAL A 167 4.10 -0.04 -12.12
N MET A 168 4.58 -0.47 -10.95
CA MET A 168 5.86 0.01 -10.41
C MET A 168 7.06 -0.43 -11.27
N ILE A 169 7.03 -1.64 -11.84
CA ILE A 169 8.07 -2.09 -12.78
C ILE A 169 8.06 -1.23 -14.05
N PHE A 170 6.87 -0.92 -14.60
CA PHE A 170 6.77 -0.04 -15.75
C PHE A 170 7.26 1.39 -15.45
N LEU A 171 6.92 1.93 -14.28
CA LEU A 171 7.37 3.26 -13.85
C LEU A 171 8.89 3.33 -13.74
N VAL A 172 9.55 2.33 -13.14
CA VAL A 172 11.01 2.33 -13.07
C VAL A 172 11.66 2.17 -14.44
N LYS A 173 11.08 1.38 -15.34
CA LYS A 173 11.60 1.26 -16.70
C LYS A 173 11.48 2.57 -17.50
N SER A 174 10.37 3.30 -17.32
CA SER A 174 10.10 4.54 -18.05
C SER A 174 10.70 5.80 -17.41
N SER A 175 11.01 5.76 -16.12
CA SER A 175 11.32 6.95 -15.33
C SER A 175 12.29 6.63 -14.18
N SER A 176 13.30 5.81 -14.45
CA SER A 176 14.29 5.40 -13.44
C SER A 176 14.95 6.58 -12.74
N SER A 177 15.20 7.70 -13.45
CA SER A 177 15.75 8.94 -12.87
C SER A 177 14.85 9.62 -11.84
N PHE A 178 13.55 9.30 -11.82
CA PHE A 178 12.60 9.79 -10.83
C PHE A 178 12.44 8.86 -9.62
N ILE A 179 13.03 7.67 -9.63
CA ILE A 179 12.92 6.75 -8.49
C ILE A 179 14.30 6.45 -7.91
N ALA A 180 15.31 6.36 -8.76
CA ALA A 180 16.67 6.08 -8.37
C ALA A 180 17.28 7.20 -7.52
N THR A 181 18.08 6.76 -6.55
CA THR A 181 18.87 7.62 -5.67
C THR A 181 20.31 7.78 -6.13
N LYS A 182 20.77 6.86 -7.00
CA LYS A 182 22.12 6.77 -7.56
C LYS A 182 22.03 6.71 -9.08
#